data_AF-A0A7K2PC19-F1
#
_entry.id   AF-A0A7K2PC19-F1
#
_cell.length_a   1.000
_cell.length_b   1.000
_cell.length_c   1.000
_cell.angle_alpha   90.00
_cell.angle_beta   90.00
_cell.angle_gamma   90.00
#
_symmetry.space_group_name_H-M   'P 1'
#
loop_
_entity.id
_entity.type
_entity.pdbx_description
1 polymer ?
#
loop_
_entity_poly.entity_id
_entity_poly.type
_entity_poly.pdbx_seq_one_letter_code
_entity_poly.pdbx_strand_id
1 'polypeptide(L)'
;DEVLEHLDETVTLLDDAESGLAAGYSALGSTCCIAVYDPVSHRVTLSSAGHLPPILVSPDGRAGPLPVRPHPGLGTEFALREPYGVHTFVAPPGSLLALYTDGLVE
;
A
#
# COMPACT_ATOMS: atom_id res chain seq x y z
N ASP A 1 11.78 0.43 5.36
CA ASP A 1 11.38 -0.98 5.54
C ASP A 1 10.28 -1.21 6.56
N GLU A 2 10.02 -0.31 7.52
CA GLU A 2 9.02 -0.58 8.58
C GLU A 2 7.83 0.41 8.58
N VAL A 3 7.65 1.21 7.52
CA VAL A 3 6.67 2.32 7.53
C VAL A 3 5.24 1.82 7.71
N LEU A 4 4.87 0.73 7.03
CA LEU A 4 3.52 0.17 7.17
C LEU A 4 3.30 -0.49 8.53
N GLU A 5 4.33 -1.12 9.11
CA GLU A 5 4.24 -1.68 10.47
C GLU A 5 3.99 -0.58 11.50
N HIS A 6 4.72 0.53 11.41
CA HIS A 6 4.51 1.68 12.30
C HIS A 6 3.14 2.33 12.08
N LEU A 7 2.66 2.37 10.83
CA LEU A 7 1.35 2.91 10.51
C LEU A 7 0.22 2.02 11.04
N ASP A 8 0.38 0.70 10.94
CA ASP A 8 -0.55 -0.30 11.49
C ASP A 8 -0.68 -0.18 13.01
N GLU A 9 0.45 -0.07 13.71
CA GLU A 9 0.46 0.14 15.16
C GLU A 9 -0.16 1.48 15.56
N THR A 10 0.13 2.54 14.80
CA THR A 10 -0.46 3.87 15.05
C THR A 10 -1.97 3.84 14.88
N VAL A 11 -2.48 3.19 13.83
CA VAL A 11 -3.93 3.05 13.59
C VAL A 11 -4.61 2.26 14.71
N THR A 12 -3.99 1.17 15.15
CA THR A 12 -4.49 0.35 16.26
C THR A 12 -4.54 1.15 17.57
N LEU A 13 -3.47 1.87 17.91
CA LEU A 13 -3.41 2.69 19.12
C LEU A 13 -4.42 3.84 19.12
N LEU A 14 -4.70 4.43 17.95
CA LEU A 14 -5.69 5.50 17.82
C LEU A 14 -7.13 5.01 17.99
N ASP A 15 -7.41 3.77 17.61
CA ASP A 15 -8.73 3.15 17.81
C ASP A 15 -8.95 2.70 19.26
N ASP A 16 -7.90 2.15 19.89
CA ASP A 16 -7.92 1.76 21.32
C ASP A 16 -8.06 2.97 22.27
N ALA A 17 -7.53 4.13 21.86
CA ALA A 17 -7.75 5.38 22.60
C ALA A 17 -9.18 5.89 22.34
N GLU A 18 -9.89 6.34 23.39
CA GLU A 18 -11.21 7.03 23.30
C GLU A 18 -11.26 8.20 22.27
N SER A 19 -10.10 8.60 21.73
CA SER A 19 -9.90 9.50 20.60
C SER A 19 -10.65 9.09 19.31
N GLY A 20 -10.71 7.80 18.95
CA GLY A 20 -11.41 7.34 17.73
C GLY A 20 -12.93 7.54 17.81
N LEU A 21 -13.49 7.28 18.99
CA LEU A 21 -14.92 7.46 19.27
C LEU A 21 -15.32 8.94 19.45
N ALA A 22 -14.40 9.77 19.95
CA ALA A 22 -14.62 11.22 20.12
C ALA A 22 -14.58 12.01 18.79
N ALA A 23 -13.88 11.50 17.77
CA ALA A 23 -13.76 12.14 16.45
C ALA A 23 -14.75 11.61 15.40
N GLY A 24 -15.40 10.47 15.63
CA GLY A 24 -16.36 9.86 14.69
C GLY A 24 -15.73 9.21 13.46
N TYR A 25 -14.40 9.02 13.44
CA TYR A 25 -13.66 8.36 12.37
C TYR A 25 -12.74 7.30 12.98
N SER A 26 -12.89 6.05 12.54
CA SER A 26 -11.91 4.98 12.78
C SER A 26 -11.04 4.84 11.53
N ALA A 27 -9.73 4.70 11.74
CA ALA A 27 -8.79 4.42 10.66
C ALA A 27 -8.61 2.91 10.44
N LEU A 28 -9.25 2.05 11.25
CA LEU A 28 -9.22 0.60 11.07
C LEU A 28 -9.73 0.20 9.69
N GLY A 29 -9.02 -0.69 9.02
CA GLY A 29 -9.33 -1.15 7.67
C GLY A 29 -8.94 -0.18 6.56
N SER A 30 -8.34 0.97 6.88
CA SER A 30 -7.82 1.88 5.85
C SER A 30 -6.77 1.19 5.00
N THR A 31 -6.82 1.41 3.69
CA THR A 31 -5.83 0.88 2.75
C THR A 31 -4.67 1.86 2.53
N CYS A 32 -3.46 1.34 2.35
CA CYS A 32 -2.27 2.13 2.07
C CYS A 32 -1.36 1.43 1.05
N CYS A 33 -0.68 2.21 0.21
CA CYS A 33 0.39 1.74 -0.66
C CYS A 33 1.55 2.74 -0.61
N ILE A 34 2.75 2.25 -0.31
CA ILE A 34 3.97 3.04 -0.33
C ILE A 34 4.83 2.53 -1.46
N ALA A 35 5.28 3.44 -2.33
CA ALA A 35 6.18 3.13 -3.43
C ALA A 35 7.38 4.07 -3.42
N VAL A 36 8.57 3.52 -3.57
CA VAL A 36 9.83 4.24 -3.69
C VAL A 36 10.43 3.91 -5.05
N TYR A 37 10.65 4.92 -5.86
CA TYR A 37 11.32 4.79 -7.15
C TYR A 37 12.79 5.18 -7.01
N ASP A 38 13.68 4.28 -7.42
CA ASP A 38 15.10 4.54 -7.58
C ASP A 38 15.40 4.88 -9.06
N PRO A 39 15.74 6.14 -9.38
CA PRO A 39 16.03 6.56 -10.75
C PRO A 39 17.40 6.07 -11.25
N VAL A 40 18.29 5.57 -10.39
CA VAL A 40 19.60 5.05 -10.79
C VAL A 40 19.47 3.60 -11.27
N SER A 41 18.78 2.76 -10.49
CA SER A 41 18.55 1.36 -10.88
C SER A 41 17.30 1.15 -11.74
N HIS A 42 16.47 2.19 -11.91
CA HIS A 42 15.19 2.14 -12.61
C HIS A 42 14.26 1.07 -12.06
N ARG A 43 14.10 1.08 -10.73
CA ARG A 43 13.25 0.12 -10.02
C ARG A 43 12.28 0.84 -9.11
N VAL A 44 11.08 0.29 -9.00
CA VAL A 44 10.13 0.67 -7.97
C VAL A 44 10.06 -0.43 -6.93
N THR A 45 10.24 -0.07 -5.67
CA THR A 45 10.00 -0.94 -4.52
C THR A 45 8.71 -0.47 -3.86
N LEU A 46 7.79 -1.40 -3.59
CA LEU A 46 6.52 -1.07 -2.97
C LEU A 46 6.14 -2.04 -1.86
N SER A 47 5.34 -1.55 -0.93
CA SER A 47 4.63 -2.33 0.07
C SER A 47 3.20 -1.84 0.19
N SER A 48 2.27 -2.73 0.51
CA SER A 48 0.83 -2.43 0.49
C SER A 48 0.08 -3.09 1.63
N ALA A 49 -0.84 -2.32 2.23
CA ALA A 49 -1.85 -2.72 3.19
C ALA A 49 -3.23 -2.57 2.55
N GLY A 50 -3.87 -3.64 2.08
CA GLY A 50 -5.24 -3.62 1.54
C GLY A 50 -5.46 -2.86 0.22
N HIS A 51 -4.46 -2.16 -0.31
CA HIS A 51 -4.63 -1.33 -1.50
C HIS A 51 -4.69 -2.17 -2.78
N LEU A 52 -5.47 -1.72 -3.76
CA LEU A 52 -5.56 -2.39 -5.07
C LEU A 52 -4.17 -2.42 -5.76
N PRO A 53 -3.83 -3.51 -6.48
CA PRO A 53 -2.53 -3.61 -7.15
C PRO A 53 -2.27 -2.44 -8.10
N PRO A 54 -1.19 -1.65 -7.90
CA PRO A 54 -0.85 -0.55 -8.81
C PRO A 54 -0.61 -1.04 -10.23
N ILE A 55 -0.94 -0.21 -11.22
CA ILE A 55 -0.70 -0.52 -12.64
C ILE A 55 0.65 0.06 -13.03
N LEU A 56 1.52 -0.76 -13.62
CA LEU A 56 2.75 -0.29 -14.26
C LEU A 56 2.54 -0.27 -15.78
N VAL A 57 2.71 0.90 -16.36
CA VAL A 57 2.72 1.11 -17.81
C VAL A 57 4.18 1.25 -18.26
N SER A 58 4.59 0.33 -19.13
CA SER A 58 5.91 0.30 -19.75
C SER A 58 6.00 1.36 -20.86
N PRO A 59 7.21 1.81 -21.24
CA PRO A 59 7.39 2.81 -22.30
C PRO A 59 6.89 2.35 -23.67
N ASP A 60 6.78 1.03 -23.90
CA ASP A 60 6.21 0.43 -25.11
C ASP A 60 4.66 0.39 -25.11
N GLY A 61 4.03 0.92 -24.06
CA GLY A 61 2.58 0.98 -23.90
C GLY A 61 1.95 -0.25 -23.24
N ARG A 62 2.74 -1.27 -22.86
CA ARG A 62 2.21 -2.42 -22.11
C ARG A 62 1.85 -2.02 -20.68
N ALA A 63 0.61 -2.28 -20.29
CA ALA A 63 0.11 -1.99 -18.95
C ALA A 63 -0.35 -3.26 -18.24
N GLY A 64 -0.08 -3.38 -16.94
CA GLY A 64 -0.60 -4.46 -16.13
C GLY A 64 -0.46 -4.20 -14.63
N PRO A 65 -1.28 -4.89 -13.80
CA PRO A 65 -1.14 -4.82 -12.35
C PRO A 65 0.19 -5.43 -11.91
N LEU A 66 0.84 -4.78 -10.96
CA LEU A 66 2.01 -5.34 -10.29
C LEU A 66 1.56 -6.54 -9.44
N PRO A 67 2.28 -7.67 -9.46
CA PRO A 67 1.93 -8.86 -8.70
C PRO A 67 2.34 -8.70 -7.23
N VAL A 68 1.65 -7.80 -6.54
CA VAL A 68 1.78 -7.54 -5.10
C VAL A 68 0.94 -8.57 -4.36
N ARG A 69 1.50 -9.15 -3.29
CA ARG A 69 0.70 -10.06 -2.46
C ARG A 69 -0.42 -9.26 -1.77
N PRO A 70 -1.68 -9.74 -1.82
CA PRO A 70 -2.75 -9.12 -1.04
C PRO A 70 -2.40 -9.12 0.45
N HIS A 71 -2.74 -8.03 1.11
CA HIS A 71 -2.62 -7.89 2.56
C HIS A 71 -3.92 -7.26 3.08
N PRO A 72 -4.40 -7.61 4.28
CA PRO A 72 -5.47 -6.86 4.92
C PRO A 72 -5.14 -5.36 5.08
N GLY A 73 -6.17 -4.55 5.30
CA GLY A 73 -6.01 -3.13 5.64
C GLY A 73 -5.40 -2.94 7.03
N LEU A 74 -5.00 -1.72 7.34
CA LEU A 74 -4.33 -1.37 8.60
C LEU A 74 -5.21 -1.69 9.81
N GLY A 75 -4.63 -2.27 10.87
CA GLY A 75 -5.27 -2.61 12.13
C GLY A 75 -6.28 -3.77 12.06
N THR A 76 -6.34 -4.50 10.93
CA THR A 76 -7.33 -5.59 10.73
C THR A 76 -6.77 -6.99 11.02
N GLU A 77 -5.50 -7.09 11.39
CA GLU A 77 -4.79 -8.35 11.62
C GLU A 77 -5.02 -8.88 13.05
N PHE A 78 -6.19 -9.47 13.28
CA PHE A 78 -6.61 -9.96 14.60
C PHE A 78 -5.99 -11.29 15.05
N ALA A 79 -5.25 -12.02 14.20
CA ALA A 79 -4.85 -13.40 14.51
C ALA A 79 -3.41 -13.82 14.11
N LEU A 80 -2.83 -13.24 13.05
CA LEU A 80 -1.50 -13.56 12.55
C LEU A 80 -0.93 -12.25 11.99
N ARG A 81 -0.12 -11.53 12.77
CA ARG A 81 0.53 -10.31 12.26
C ARG A 81 1.52 -10.69 11.15
N GLU A 82 1.06 -10.71 9.91
CA GLU A 82 1.91 -11.06 8.77
C GLU A 82 2.69 -9.80 8.38
N PRO A 83 4.01 -9.87 8.21
CA PRO A 83 4.76 -8.69 7.83
C PRO A 83 4.33 -8.21 6.44
N TYR A 84 4.25 -6.88 6.29
CA TYR A 84 3.96 -6.26 5.01
C TYR A 84 5.01 -6.63 3.96
N GLY A 85 4.56 -7.30 2.90
CA GLY A 85 5.44 -7.71 1.81
C GLY A 85 6.09 -6.50 1.13
N VAL A 86 7.40 -6.60 0.88
CA VAL A 86 8.13 -5.63 0.05
C VAL A 86 8.44 -6.28 -1.30
N HIS A 87 8.05 -5.60 -2.37
CA HIS A 87 8.16 -6.11 -3.73
C HIS A 87 8.88 -5.09 -4.62
N THR A 88 9.86 -5.53 -5.40
CA THR A 88 10.62 -4.65 -6.30
C THR A 88 10.45 -5.04 -7.76
N PHE A 89 10.09 -4.07 -8.60
CA PHE A 89 9.83 -4.23 -10.02
C PHE A 89 10.72 -3.32 -10.85
N VAL A 90 10.98 -3.71 -12.10
CA VAL A 90 11.72 -2.86 -13.05
C VAL A 90 10.75 -1.81 -13.62
N ALA A 91 11.17 -0.55 -13.62
CA ALA A 91 10.42 0.60 -14.12
C ALA A 91 11.39 1.50 -14.92
N PRO A 92 11.66 1.17 -16.20
CA PRO A 92 12.60 1.94 -17.01
C PRO A 92 12.14 3.39 -17.22
N PRO A 93 13.03 4.32 -17.62
CA PRO A 93 12.66 5.69 -17.97
C PRO A 93 11.48 5.74 -18.95
N GLY A 94 10.53 6.63 -18.68
CA GLY A 94 9.28 6.73 -19.45
C GLY A 94 8.15 5.81 -18.99
N SER A 95 8.37 4.99 -17.96
CA SER A 95 7.30 4.21 -17.32
C SER A 95 6.37 5.11 -16.51
N LEU A 96 5.11 4.69 -16.37
CA LEU A 96 4.12 5.32 -15.51
C LEU A 96 3.60 4.30 -14.48
N LEU A 97 3.71 4.63 -13.19
CA LEU A 97 3.08 3.90 -12.11
C LEU A 97 1.77 4.61 -11.73
N ALA A 98 0.64 3.93 -11.92
CA ALA A 98 -0.67 4.43 -11.54
C ALA A 98 -1.14 3.79 -10.24
N LEU A 99 -1.34 4.62 -9.22
CA LEU A 99 -2.03 4.28 -7.98
C LEU A 99 -3.46 4.81 -8.07
N TYR A 100 -4.41 4.04 -7.57
CA TYR A 100 -5.83 4.33 -7.64
C TYR A 100 -6.55 3.70 -6.46
N THR A 101 -7.68 4.30 -6.09
CA THR A 101 -8.59 3.76 -5.08
C THR A 101 -9.72 2.99 -5.76
N ASP A 102 -10.46 2.22 -4.97
CA ASP A 102 -11.66 1.48 -5.40
C ASP A 102 -12.71 2.36 -6.11
N GLY A 103 -12.90 3.61 -5.68
CA GLY A 103 -13.81 4.55 -6.34
C GLY A 103 -13.53 4.84 -7.83
N LEU A 104 -12.40 4.42 -8.39
CA LEU A 104 -12.14 4.45 -9.84
C LEU A 104 -12.77 3.28 -10.61
N VAL A 105 -12.94 2.13 -9.95
CA VAL A 105 -13.37 0.86 -10.55
C VAL A 105 -14.79 0.45 -10.16
N GLU A 106 -15.41 1.19 -9.24
CA GLU A 106 -16.82 1.06 -8.84
C GLU A 106 -17.81 1.68 -9.85
#